data_AF-A0A382AVX2-F1
#
_entry.id   AF-A0A382AVX2-F1
#
_cell.length_a   1.000
_cell.length_b   1.000
_cell.length_c   1.000
_cell.angle_alpha   90.00
_cell.angle_beta   90.00
_cell.angle_gamma   90.00
#
_symmetry.space_group_name_H-M   'P 1'
#
loop_
_entity.id
_entity.type
_entity.pdbx_description
1 polymer ?
#
loop_
_entity_poly.entity_id
_entity_poly.type
_entity_poly.pdbx_seq_one_letter_code
_entity_poly.pdbx_strand_id
1 'polypeptide(L)'
;MLTLVRGATRIEKGIMTYIVTGDCVDCVYTSCVDECPVAAFHDAEDKLLINPETCIDCDACVAACPVEAIHADHDVPEGQEKWVEINATAEEFPVIEAAKDPLKGPKCVNPNAA
;
A
#
# COMPACT_ATOMS: atom_id res chain seq x y z
N MET A 1 -26.86 15.89 28.06
CA MET A 1 -27.17 15.85 26.63
C MET A 1 -26.18 16.73 25.87
N LEU A 2 -24.92 16.28 25.74
CA LEU A 2 -23.95 16.97 24.88
C LEU A 2 -23.84 16.13 23.61
N THR A 3 -24.72 16.47 22.67
CA THR A 3 -24.95 15.76 21.42
C THR A 3 -23.85 16.12 20.43
N LEU A 4 -23.19 15.08 19.90
CA LEU A 4 -22.49 14.98 18.61
C LEU A 4 -21.87 16.26 18.01
N VAL A 5 -20.54 16.36 18.09
CA VAL A 5 -19.74 16.82 16.94
C VAL A 5 -18.56 15.87 16.77
N ARG A 6 -18.83 14.63 16.31
CA ARG A 6 -17.81 13.83 15.61
C ARG A 6 -17.68 14.43 14.21
N GLY A 7 -16.95 15.53 14.11
CA GLY A 7 -16.57 16.15 12.85
C GLY A 7 -15.51 15.32 12.15
N ALA A 8 -15.88 14.14 11.64
CA ALA A 8 -15.13 13.43 10.62
C ALA A 8 -15.68 13.84 9.25
N THR A 9 -15.37 15.05 8.82
CA THR A 9 -15.49 15.41 7.39
C THR A 9 -14.37 14.72 6.63
N ARG A 10 -14.47 13.39 6.50
CA ARG A 10 -13.67 12.54 5.60
C ARG A 10 -14.43 12.45 4.27
N ILE A 11 -14.76 13.60 3.69
CA ILE A 11 -15.47 13.74 2.42
C ILE A 11 -14.81 14.93 1.73
N GLU A 12 -13.63 14.72 1.11
CA GLU A 12 -13.02 15.62 0.09
C GLU A 12 -11.61 15.21 -0.36
N LYS A 13 -10.95 14.24 0.27
CA LYS A 13 -9.69 13.70 -0.28
C LYS A 13 -9.99 12.78 -1.45
N GLY A 14 -9.92 13.35 -2.65
CA GLY A 14 -9.88 12.61 -3.90
C GLY A 14 -8.80 11.56 -3.79
N ILE A 15 -9.25 10.32 -3.73
CA ILE A 15 -8.41 9.13 -3.85
C ILE A 15 -7.92 9.18 -5.29
N MET A 16 -6.61 9.35 -5.44
CA MET A 16 -5.85 9.36 -6.69
C MET A 16 -4.49 8.80 -6.28
N THR A 17 -4.46 7.54 -5.81
CA THR A 17 -3.25 6.95 -5.25
C THR A 17 -3.15 5.50 -5.66
N TYR A 18 -1.95 4.95 -5.58
CA TYR A 18 -1.75 3.51 -5.65
C TYR A 18 -2.03 2.86 -4.30
N ILE A 19 -2.57 1.64 -4.34
CA ILE A 19 -3.04 0.87 -3.20
C ILE A 19 -2.31 -0.47 -3.19
N VAL A 20 -1.66 -0.79 -2.07
CA VAL A 20 -1.16 -2.15 -1.81
C VAL A 20 -2.33 -3.01 -1.31
N THR A 21 -2.60 -4.11 -1.99
CA THR A 21 -3.69 -5.05 -1.70
C THR A 21 -3.22 -6.24 -0.88
N GLY A 22 -4.14 -7.19 -0.63
CA GLY A 22 -3.90 -8.34 0.23
C GLY A 22 -2.87 -9.32 -0.32
N ASP A 23 -2.56 -9.25 -1.61
CA ASP A 23 -1.57 -10.11 -2.25
C ASP A 23 -0.14 -9.80 -1.77
N CYS A 24 0.08 -8.63 -1.15
CA CYS A 24 1.34 -8.28 -0.50
C CYS A 24 1.50 -8.96 0.87
N VAL A 25 0.41 -9.40 1.51
CA VAL A 25 0.46 -10.00 2.85
C VAL A 25 1.28 -11.29 2.81
N ASP A 26 2.28 -11.38 3.69
CA ASP A 26 3.29 -12.44 3.73
C ASP A 26 4.21 -12.49 2.48
N CYS A 27 4.10 -11.57 1.51
CA CYS A 27 4.90 -11.46 0.28
C CYS A 27 5.66 -10.11 0.17
N VAL A 28 6.41 -9.73 1.19
CA VAL A 28 7.07 -8.40 1.22
C VAL A 28 8.36 -8.43 0.40
N TYR A 29 8.25 -8.31 -0.93
CA TYR A 29 9.39 -8.33 -1.87
C TYR A 29 10.20 -7.03 -1.92
N THR A 30 9.57 -5.89 -1.63
CA THR A 30 10.18 -4.54 -1.56
C THR A 30 10.79 -3.96 -2.84
N SER A 31 10.73 -4.64 -3.99
CA SER A 31 11.15 -4.08 -5.29
C SER A 31 10.46 -2.76 -5.64
N CYS A 32 9.21 -2.58 -5.21
CA CYS A 32 8.46 -1.33 -5.37
C CYS A 32 9.04 -0.14 -4.60
N VAL A 33 9.83 -0.38 -3.55
CA VAL A 33 10.47 0.68 -2.74
C VAL A 33 11.57 1.36 -3.53
N ASP A 34 12.39 0.57 -4.23
CA ASP A 34 13.52 1.09 -5.03
C ASP A 34 13.04 1.91 -6.24
N GLU A 35 11.85 1.61 -6.75
CA GLU A 35 11.24 2.31 -7.88
C GLU A 35 10.44 3.57 -7.44
N CYS A 36 10.23 3.78 -6.15
CA CYS A 36 9.43 4.90 -5.66
C CYS A 36 10.27 6.19 -5.52
N PRO A 37 10.04 7.22 -6.35
CA PRO A 37 10.89 8.42 -6.36
C PRO A 37 10.71 9.34 -5.13
N VAL A 38 9.68 9.08 -4.32
CA VAL A 38 9.24 9.93 -3.20
C VAL A 38 9.17 9.18 -1.87
N ALA A 39 9.65 7.94 -1.82
CA ALA A 39 9.64 7.09 -0.62
C ALA A 39 8.25 7.02 0.06
N ALA A 40 7.18 6.80 -0.72
CA ALA A 40 5.80 6.77 -0.21
C ALA A 40 5.44 5.47 0.52
N PHE A 41 6.33 4.48 0.61
CA PHE A 41 6.05 3.18 1.21
C PHE A 41 6.33 3.18 2.72
N HIS A 42 5.45 2.52 3.46
CA HIS A 42 5.59 2.28 4.89
C HIS A 42 5.57 0.77 5.18
N ASP A 43 6.41 0.35 6.13
CA ASP A 43 6.62 -1.05 6.48
C ASP A 43 5.74 -1.46 7.67
N ALA A 44 4.70 -2.24 7.39
CA ALA A 44 3.77 -2.77 8.39
C ALA A 44 4.11 -4.21 8.80
N GLU A 45 5.39 -4.59 8.69
CA GLU A 45 5.98 -5.91 8.98
C GLU A 45 5.56 -7.02 8.01
N ASP A 46 4.27 -7.34 7.91
CA ASP A 46 3.73 -8.43 7.09
C ASP A 46 3.31 -8.00 5.67
N LYS A 47 3.36 -6.70 5.39
CA LYS A 47 2.99 -6.04 4.14
C LYS A 47 3.63 -4.65 4.06
N LEU A 48 3.58 -4.04 2.89
CA LEU A 48 3.81 -2.60 2.75
C LEU A 48 2.47 -1.86 2.60
N LEU A 49 2.49 -0.57 2.88
CA LEU A 49 1.38 0.36 2.62
C LEU A 49 1.91 1.57 1.86
N ILE A 50 1.12 2.12 0.94
CA ILE A 50 1.43 3.37 0.24
C ILE A 50 0.73 4.52 0.95
N ASN A 51 1.49 5.54 1.34
CA ASN A 51 0.92 6.75 1.89
C ASN A 51 0.27 7.60 0.77
N PRO A 52 -1.06 7.81 0.83
CA PRO A 52 -1.78 8.58 -0.18
C PRO A 52 -1.35 10.05 -0.29
N GLU A 53 -0.77 10.62 0.76
CA GLU A 53 -0.30 12.02 0.77
C GLU A 53 1.07 12.20 0.15
N THR A 54 1.87 11.14 0.15
CA THR A 54 3.24 11.15 -0.38
C THR A 54 3.29 10.62 -1.80
N CYS A 55 2.38 9.71 -2.17
CA CYS A 55 2.26 9.18 -3.52
C CYS A 55 1.98 10.30 -4.53
N ILE A 56 2.61 10.21 -5.70
CA ILE A 56 2.52 11.20 -6.79
C ILE A 56 2.01 10.60 -8.11
N ASP A 57 1.37 9.43 -8.06
CA ASP A 57 0.77 8.74 -9.21
C ASP A 57 1.71 8.49 -10.40
N CYS A 58 2.95 8.09 -10.12
CA CYS A 58 3.97 7.87 -11.15
C CYS A 58 3.95 6.49 -11.82
N ASP A 59 3.12 5.54 -11.35
CA ASP A 59 2.97 4.17 -11.86
C ASP A 59 4.19 3.23 -11.75
N ALA A 60 5.38 3.74 -11.41
CA ALA A 60 6.63 2.98 -11.43
C ALA A 60 6.61 1.70 -10.56
N CYS A 61 5.86 1.70 -9.46
CA CYS A 61 5.82 0.58 -8.52
C CYS A 61 4.97 -0.62 -8.99
N VAL A 62 4.04 -0.44 -9.94
CA VAL A 62 3.06 -1.48 -10.32
C VAL A 62 3.76 -2.69 -10.94
N ALA A 63 4.53 -2.46 -12.01
CA ALA A 63 5.25 -3.53 -12.71
C ALA A 63 6.41 -4.12 -11.89
N ALA A 64 6.86 -3.41 -10.87
CA ALA A 64 7.93 -3.85 -9.99
C ALA A 64 7.45 -4.88 -8.95
N CYS A 65 6.15 -4.94 -8.64
CA CYS A 65 5.61 -5.86 -7.66
C CYS A 65 5.51 -7.29 -8.22
N PRO A 66 6.30 -8.27 -7.75
CA PRO A 66 6.33 -9.60 -8.35
C PRO A 66 5.06 -10.45 -8.11
N VAL A 67 4.21 -9.99 -7.20
CA VAL A 67 2.93 -10.60 -6.82
C VAL A 67 1.73 -9.74 -7.23
N GLU A 68 1.97 -8.71 -8.05
CA GLU A 68 0.93 -7.85 -8.63
C GLU A 68 -0.01 -7.23 -7.58
N ALA A 69 0.51 -6.93 -6.39
CA ALA A 69 -0.29 -6.44 -5.26
C ALA A 69 -0.54 -4.92 -5.26
N ILE A 70 -0.20 -4.22 -6.33
CA ILE A 70 -0.27 -2.74 -6.39
C ILE A 70 -1.20 -2.34 -7.52
N HIS A 71 -2.25 -1.60 -7.18
CA HIS A 71 -3.27 -1.16 -8.13
C HIS A 71 -3.54 0.33 -7.97
N ALA A 72 -3.97 0.99 -9.04
CA ALA A 72 -4.60 2.29 -8.89
C ALA A 72 -5.87 2.15 -8.03
N ASP A 73 -6.22 3.17 -7.27
CA ASP A 73 -7.37 3.17 -6.37
C ASP A 73 -8.71 2.75 -7.01
N HIS A 74 -8.93 3.15 -8.27
CA HIS A 74 -10.11 2.83 -9.06
C HIS A 74 -10.04 1.46 -9.75
N ASP A 75 -8.86 0.82 -9.72
CA ASP A 75 -8.59 -0.48 -10.32
C ASP A 75 -8.31 -1.57 -9.25
N VAL A 76 -8.59 -1.28 -7.97
CA VAL A 76 -8.51 -2.27 -6.90
C VAL A 76 -9.45 -3.45 -7.22
N PRO A 77 -8.97 -4.71 -7.19
CA PRO A 77 -9.80 -5.87 -7.51
C PRO A 77 -11.04 -6.00 -6.61
N GLU A 78 -12.12 -6.56 -7.16
CA GLU A 78 -13.36 -6.81 -6.41
C GLU A 78 -13.10 -7.63 -5.13
N GLY A 79 -13.64 -7.17 -4.00
CA GLY A 79 -13.46 -7.77 -2.68
C GLY A 79 -12.19 -7.31 -1.94
N GLN A 80 -11.37 -6.45 -2.56
CA GLN A 80 -10.16 -5.87 -1.97
C GLN A 80 -10.32 -4.37 -1.63
N GLU A 81 -11.51 -3.79 -1.77
CA GLU A 81 -11.77 -2.35 -1.62
C GLU A 81 -11.39 -1.80 -0.23
N LYS A 82 -11.47 -2.64 0.81
CA LYS A 82 -11.04 -2.30 2.17
C LYS A 82 -9.58 -1.85 2.26
N TRP A 83 -8.73 -2.27 1.32
CA TRP A 83 -7.31 -1.94 1.31
C TRP A 83 -7.06 -0.46 1.06
N VAL A 84 -7.99 0.25 0.43
CA VAL A 84 -7.95 1.70 0.29
C VAL A 84 -7.88 2.37 1.67
N GLU A 85 -8.73 1.95 2.60
CA GLU A 85 -8.74 2.52 3.95
C GLU A 85 -7.54 2.11 4.78
N ILE A 86 -7.00 0.91 4.55
CA ILE A 86 -5.79 0.41 5.23
C ILE A 86 -4.55 1.17 4.76
N ASN A 87 -4.42 1.46 3.46
CA ASN A 87 -3.29 2.27 2.96
C ASN A 87 -3.38 3.71 3.47
N ALA A 88 -4.59 4.23 3.69
CA ALA A 88 -4.77 5.54 4.33
C ALA A 88 -4.26 5.62 5.78
N THR A 89 -3.90 4.49 6.42
CA THR A 89 -3.25 4.46 7.74
C THR A 89 -1.73 4.26 7.65
N ALA A 90 -1.11 4.40 6.47
CA ALA A 90 0.33 4.15 6.28
C ALA A 90 1.21 4.95 7.25
N GLU A 91 0.84 6.19 7.57
CA GLU A 91 1.58 7.07 8.49
C GLU A 91 1.73 6.53 9.93
N GLU A 92 0.96 5.51 10.30
CA GLU A 92 1.10 4.81 11.59
C GLU A 92 2.34 3.92 11.64
N PHE A 93 2.96 3.63 10.49
CA PHE A 93 4.10 2.73 10.32
C PHE A 93 5.35 3.50 9.88
N PRO A 94 6.57 2.99 10.11
CA PRO A 94 7.79 3.65 9.64
C PRO A 94 7.89 3.64 8.11
N VAL A 95 8.44 4.73 7.54
CA VAL A 95 8.81 4.80 6.12
C VAL A 95 9.93 3.80 5.84
N ILE A 96 9.85 3.12 4.70
CA ILE A 96 10.93 2.28 4.18
C ILE A 96 11.63 3.00 3.03
N GLU A 97 12.90 3.37 3.23
CA GLU A 97 13.67 4.17 2.27
C GLU A 97 14.51 3.32 1.30
N ALA A 98 14.62 2.01 1.54
CA ALA A 98 15.38 1.09 0.71
C ALA A 98 14.81 -0.33 0.79
N ALA A 99 14.95 -1.11 -0.29
CA ALA A 99 14.57 -2.52 -0.28
C ALA A 99 15.29 -3.32 0.83
N LYS A 100 14.62 -4.38 1.29
CA LYS A 100 15.13 -5.36 2.27
C LYS A 100 15.00 -6.77 1.72
N ASP A 101 15.58 -7.73 2.44
CA ASP A 101 15.41 -9.14 2.09
C ASP A 101 13.91 -9.51 2.06
N PRO A 102 13.46 -10.22 1.02
CA PRO A 102 12.04 -10.44 0.80
C PRO A 102 11.44 -11.37 1.87
N LEU A 103 10.32 -10.98 2.47
CA LEU A 103 9.51 -11.89 3.28
C LEU A 103 8.71 -12.80 2.34
N LYS A 104 8.98 -14.11 2.42
CA LYS A 104 8.21 -15.15 1.71
C LYS A 104 7.53 -16.08 2.72
N GLY A 105 6.52 -15.53 3.39
CA GLY A 105 5.77 -16.23 4.43
C GLY A 105 4.87 -17.35 3.86
N PRO A 106 4.22 -18.14 4.72
CA PRO A 106 3.47 -19.33 4.32
C PRO A 106 2.29 -19.07 3.38
N LYS A 107 1.72 -17.86 3.40
CA LYS A 107 0.62 -17.46 2.53
C LYS A 107 1.08 -16.76 1.27
N CYS A 108 2.39 -16.63 1.06
CA CYS A 108 2.89 -15.89 -0.06
C CYS A 108 2.57 -16.61 -1.38
N VAL A 109 1.67 -16.03 -2.17
CA VAL A 109 1.32 -16.55 -3.48
C VAL A 109 2.38 -16.05 -4.45
N ASN A 110 3.04 -16.99 -5.13
CA ASN A 110 4.21 -16.80 -6.00
C ASN A 110 5.56 -16.62 -5.26
N PRO A 111 6.07 -17.67 -4.57
CA PRO A 111 7.38 -17.64 -3.91
C PRO A 111 8.59 -17.61 -4.88
N ASN A 112 8.35 -17.80 -6.19
CA ASN A 112 9.36 -17.94 -7.24
C ASN A 112 9.31 -16.82 -8.29
N ALA A 113 8.57 -15.73 -8.05
CA ALA A 113 8.71 -14.55 -8.87
C ALA A 113 10.17 -14.08 -8.76
N ALA A 114 10.79 -13.89 -9.92
CA ALA A 114 12.24 -13.78 -10.11
C ALA A 114 12.91 -12.70 -9.26
#